data_AF-A0A1V4RZB5-F1
#
_entry.id   AF-A0A1V4RZB5-F1
#
_cell.length_a   1.000
_cell.length_b   1.000
_cell.length_c   1.000
_cell.angle_alpha   90.00
_cell.angle_beta   90.00
_cell.angle_gamma   90.00
#
_symmetry.space_group_name_H-M   'P 1'
#
loop_
_entity.id
_entity.type
_entity.pdbx_description
1 polymer ?
#
loop_
_entity_poly.entity_id
_entity_poly.type
_entity_poly.pdbx_seq_one_letter_code
_entity_poly.pdbx_strand_id
1 'polypeptide(L)'
;MDEKTGRLAEALEKHCRFLKGSLGEYYQDQESYMKEMEASYPRWPLNSFAEIWLAPVNRCAFEPDAVVAYGNPAQILTLIQGANFRHATGIEALSTGRYGCSAWVAGVQQAGECTYMVPGPGERVFAGTQDHEMSFAIPSAKFDNIIAGLNYVRSRGAFRYPVPNLSFLSEPRIPAKYHQIIAQP
;
A
#
# COMPACT_ATOMS: atom_id res chain seq x y z
N MET A 1 6.26 -11.14 -40.82
CA MET A 1 6.61 -11.33 -39.40
C MET A 1 5.31 -11.18 -38.64
N ASP A 2 4.85 -12.22 -37.95
CA ASP A 2 3.56 -12.23 -37.25
C ASP A 2 3.50 -11.11 -36.19
N GLU A 3 2.36 -10.41 -36.12
CA GLU A 3 2.07 -9.31 -35.19
C GLU A 3 2.28 -9.73 -33.72
N LYS A 4 1.99 -10.98 -33.36
CA LYS A 4 2.29 -11.54 -32.03
C LYS A 4 3.79 -11.61 -31.76
N THR A 5 4.58 -12.04 -32.75
CA THR A 5 6.05 -12.15 -32.64
C THR A 5 6.68 -10.76 -32.52
N GLY A 6 6.15 -9.76 -33.22
CA GLY A 6 6.58 -8.36 -33.09
C GLY A 6 6.31 -7.78 -31.71
N ARG A 7 5.10 -7.97 -31.18
CA ARG A 7 4.71 -7.49 -29.83
C ARG A 7 5.55 -8.15 -28.72
N LEU A 8 5.90 -9.42 -28.88
CA LEU A 8 6.75 -10.14 -27.93
C LEU A 8 8.18 -9.59 -27.90
N ALA A 9 8.76 -9.31 -29.07
CA ALA A 9 10.09 -8.74 -29.20
C ALA A 9 10.17 -7.34 -28.55
N GLU A 10 9.15 -6.50 -28.78
CA GLU A 10 9.06 -5.17 -28.17
C GLU A 10 8.91 -5.24 -26.63
N ALA A 11 8.10 -6.18 -26.13
CA ALA A 11 7.93 -6.39 -24.69
C ALA A 11 9.25 -6.86 -24.03
N LEU A 12 9.99 -7.76 -24.67
CA LEU A 12 11.31 -8.20 -24.25
C LEU A 12 12.31 -7.04 -24.22
N GLU A 13 12.31 -6.20 -25.27
CA GLU A 13 13.19 -5.03 -25.34
C GLU A 13 12.90 -4.04 -24.20
N LYS A 14 11.63 -3.70 -23.98
CA LYS A 14 11.19 -2.83 -22.88
C LYS A 14 11.56 -3.41 -21.52
N HIS A 15 11.35 -4.71 -21.31
CA HIS A 15 11.73 -5.40 -20.08
C HIS A 15 13.25 -5.33 -19.83
N CYS A 16 14.06 -5.65 -20.85
CA CYS A 16 15.51 -5.58 -20.77
C CYS A 16 16.01 -4.14 -20.55
N ARG A 17 15.34 -3.14 -21.11
CA ARG A 17 15.65 -1.72 -20.84
C ARG A 17 15.29 -1.33 -19.42
N PHE A 18 14.12 -1.75 -18.94
CA PHE A 18 13.70 -1.52 -17.57
C PHE A 18 14.73 -2.08 -16.60
N LEU A 19 15.20 -3.32 -16.72
CA LEU A 19 16.17 -3.88 -15.75
C LEU A 19 17.59 -3.29 -15.84
N LYS A 20 17.86 -2.32 -16.72
CA LYS A 20 19.18 -1.70 -16.90
C LYS A 20 19.41 -0.43 -16.07
N GLY A 21 18.47 0.01 -15.24
CA GLY A 21 18.59 1.27 -14.49
C GLY A 21 17.77 2.42 -15.10
N SER A 22 17.10 2.21 -16.23
CA SER A 22 16.68 3.29 -17.12
C SER A 22 15.70 4.29 -16.51
N LEU A 23 14.84 3.86 -15.59
CA LEU A 23 13.95 4.76 -14.86
C LEU A 23 14.47 5.03 -13.45
N GLY A 24 15.36 4.20 -12.93
CA GLY A 24 16.08 4.46 -11.68
C GLY A 24 16.83 5.79 -11.67
N GLU A 25 17.21 6.33 -12.84
CA GLU A 25 17.90 7.62 -13.00
C GLU A 25 17.18 8.82 -12.36
N TYR A 26 15.85 8.76 -12.22
CA TYR A 26 15.10 9.81 -11.55
C TYR A 26 15.29 9.86 -10.02
N TYR A 27 15.92 8.83 -9.44
CA TYR A 27 15.99 8.63 -7.99
C TYR A 27 17.39 8.26 -7.48
N GLN A 28 18.29 7.85 -8.37
CA GLN A 28 19.64 7.39 -8.05
C GLN A 28 20.64 8.05 -9.00
N ASP A 29 21.85 8.28 -8.52
CA ASP A 29 22.96 8.91 -9.27
C ASP A 29 24.00 7.89 -9.76
N GLN A 30 23.96 6.64 -9.28
CA GLN A 30 24.83 5.56 -9.72
C GLN A 30 24.05 4.43 -10.42
N GLU A 31 24.56 3.99 -11.57
CA GLU A 31 23.95 2.94 -12.39
C GLU A 31 23.74 1.62 -11.61
N SER A 32 24.65 1.27 -10.70
CA SER A 32 24.51 0.10 -9.82
C SER A 32 23.24 0.19 -8.96
N TYR A 33 23.04 1.32 -8.27
CA TYR A 33 21.84 1.54 -7.46
C TYR A 33 20.57 1.64 -8.30
N MET A 34 20.63 2.21 -9.50
CA MET A 34 19.49 2.23 -10.43
C MET A 34 19.05 0.81 -10.77
N LYS A 35 20.00 -0.08 -11.12
CA LYS A 35 19.74 -1.50 -11.43
C LYS A 35 19.22 -2.27 -10.22
N GLU A 36 19.84 -2.09 -9.05
CA GLU A 36 19.39 -2.75 -7.81
C GLU A 36 17.97 -2.32 -7.42
N MET A 37 17.69 -1.02 -7.49
CA MET A 37 16.35 -0.48 -7.25
C MET A 37 15.33 -1.12 -8.19
N GLU A 38 15.59 -1.12 -9.50
CA GLU A 38 14.67 -1.72 -10.47
C GLU A 38 14.57 -3.22 -10.36
N ALA A 39 15.64 -3.92 -9.94
CA ALA A 39 15.62 -5.35 -9.68
C ALA A 39 14.84 -5.72 -8.41
N SER A 40 14.67 -4.81 -7.45
CA SER A 40 14.01 -5.08 -6.16
C SER A 40 12.49 -5.25 -6.21
N TYR A 41 11.82 -4.66 -7.21
CA TYR A 41 10.35 -4.67 -7.27
C TYR A 41 9.76 -6.07 -7.52
N PRO A 42 8.72 -6.49 -6.79
CA PRO A 42 8.02 -7.74 -7.10
C PRO A 42 7.52 -7.77 -8.56
N ARG A 43 7.67 -8.90 -9.24
CA ARG A 43 7.27 -9.04 -10.64
C ARG A 43 6.99 -10.48 -11.00
N TRP A 44 6.17 -10.66 -12.03
CA TRP A 44 5.99 -11.96 -12.66
C TRP A 44 6.98 -12.16 -13.81
N PRO A 45 7.32 -13.41 -14.16
CA PRO A 45 8.01 -13.71 -15.41
C PRO A 45 7.27 -13.09 -16.61
N LEU A 46 8.02 -12.68 -17.63
CA LEU A 46 7.43 -12.08 -18.82
C LEU A 46 6.39 -13.04 -19.44
N ASN A 47 5.24 -12.50 -19.83
CA ASN A 47 4.11 -13.25 -20.40
C ASN A 47 3.43 -14.25 -19.44
N SER A 48 3.58 -14.11 -18.13
CA SER A 48 2.82 -14.93 -17.16
C SER A 48 1.32 -14.64 -17.19
N PHE A 49 0.94 -13.41 -17.54
CA PHE A 49 -0.46 -12.98 -17.63
C PHE A 49 -0.68 -12.26 -18.96
N ALA A 50 -1.82 -12.54 -19.60
CA ALA A 50 -2.23 -11.83 -20.81
C ALA A 50 -2.84 -10.46 -20.48
N GLU A 51 -3.56 -10.38 -19.36
CA GLU A 51 -4.39 -9.24 -18.99
C GLU A 51 -4.45 -9.08 -17.47
N ILE A 52 -4.73 -7.87 -17.01
CA ILE A 52 -5.01 -7.55 -15.61
C ILE A 52 -6.38 -6.86 -15.58
N TRP A 53 -7.28 -7.37 -14.75
CA TRP A 53 -8.65 -6.90 -14.66
C TRP A 53 -8.83 -6.11 -13.36
N LEU A 54 -9.39 -4.91 -13.46
CA LEU A 54 -9.59 -4.02 -12.32
C LEU A 54 -11.06 -3.62 -12.27
N ALA A 55 -11.68 -3.75 -11.10
CA ALA A 55 -13.05 -3.32 -10.86
C ALA A 55 -13.21 -2.77 -9.44
N PRO A 56 -14.08 -1.78 -9.22
CA PRO A 56 -14.53 -1.43 -7.87
C PRO A 56 -15.17 -2.65 -7.21
N VAL A 57 -14.85 -2.92 -5.95
CA VAL A 57 -15.29 -4.15 -5.25
C VAL A 57 -16.81 -4.34 -5.27
N ASN A 58 -17.59 -3.25 -5.21
CA ASN A 58 -19.05 -3.27 -5.25
C ASN A 58 -19.65 -3.47 -6.65
N ARG A 59 -18.82 -3.53 -7.69
CA ARG A 59 -19.19 -3.76 -9.10
C ARG A 59 -18.34 -4.87 -9.74
N CYS A 60 -17.58 -5.62 -8.94
CA CYS A 60 -16.73 -6.69 -9.43
C CYS A 60 -17.61 -7.84 -9.91
N ALA A 61 -17.49 -8.21 -11.18
CA ALA A 61 -18.26 -9.29 -11.82
C ALA A 61 -17.43 -10.59 -11.97
N PHE A 62 -16.27 -10.65 -11.30
CA PHE A 62 -15.34 -11.76 -11.30
C PHE A 62 -14.79 -11.98 -9.88
N GLU A 63 -14.21 -13.14 -9.61
CA GLU A 63 -13.53 -13.42 -8.35
C GLU A 63 -12.14 -12.75 -8.37
N PRO A 64 -11.86 -11.78 -7.49
CA PRO A 64 -10.59 -11.06 -7.53
C PRO A 64 -9.49 -11.85 -6.82
N ASP A 65 -8.28 -11.87 -7.39
CA ASP A 65 -7.11 -12.45 -6.72
C ASP A 65 -6.68 -11.64 -5.48
N ALA A 66 -6.90 -10.33 -5.51
CA ALA A 66 -6.66 -9.42 -4.40
C ALA A 66 -7.60 -8.21 -4.43
N VAL A 67 -7.77 -7.59 -3.27
CA VAL A 67 -8.43 -6.28 -3.10
C VAL A 67 -7.41 -5.28 -2.56
N VAL A 68 -7.42 -4.07 -3.12
CA VAL A 68 -6.68 -2.92 -2.61
C VAL A 68 -7.66 -1.90 -2.06
N ALA A 69 -7.55 -1.60 -0.77
CA ALA A 69 -8.34 -0.59 -0.09
C ALA A 69 -7.51 0.69 0.12
N TYR A 70 -8.12 1.84 -0.14
CA TYR A 70 -7.54 3.15 0.13
C TYR A 70 -8.27 3.80 1.31
N GLY A 71 -7.52 4.49 2.17
CA GLY A 71 -8.06 5.23 3.30
C GLY A 71 -6.98 5.94 4.09
N ASN A 72 -7.37 6.77 5.06
CA ASN A 72 -6.38 7.45 5.88
C ASN A 72 -5.60 6.47 6.78
N PRO A 73 -4.45 6.86 7.35
CA PRO A 73 -3.63 5.97 8.18
C PRO A 73 -4.40 5.32 9.35
N ALA A 74 -5.40 6.00 9.92
CA ALA A 74 -6.22 5.45 11.00
C ALA A 74 -7.24 4.40 10.51
N GLN A 75 -7.75 4.52 9.27
CA GLN A 75 -8.54 3.46 8.63
C GLN A 75 -7.65 2.27 8.27
N ILE A 76 -6.46 2.51 7.72
CA ILE A 76 -5.50 1.44 7.40
C ILE A 76 -5.02 0.71 8.66
N LEU A 77 -4.84 1.41 9.79
CA LEU A 77 -4.58 0.79 11.08
C LEU A 77 -5.64 -0.25 11.47
N THR A 78 -6.92 0.03 11.16
CA THR A 78 -8.02 -0.90 11.45
C THR A 78 -7.88 -2.18 10.62
N LEU A 79 -7.48 -2.06 9.34
CA LEU A 79 -7.19 -3.22 8.47
C LEU A 79 -5.97 -4.00 8.94
N ILE A 80 -4.89 -3.32 9.37
CA ILE A 80 -3.71 -3.96 9.96
C ILE A 80 -4.08 -4.76 11.21
N GLN A 81 -4.90 -4.20 12.11
CA GLN A 81 -5.38 -4.90 13.30
C GLN A 81 -6.23 -6.13 12.94
N GLY A 82 -7.09 -6.02 11.93
CA GLY A 82 -7.87 -7.16 11.41
C GLY A 82 -6.99 -8.25 10.82
N ALA A 83 -5.99 -7.88 10.01
CA ALA A 83 -5.04 -8.82 9.40
C ALA A 83 -4.13 -9.51 10.44
N ASN A 84 -3.78 -8.82 11.53
CA ASN A 84 -3.02 -9.39 12.64
C ASN A 84 -3.82 -10.40 13.48
N PHE A 85 -5.14 -10.50 13.31
CA PHE A 85 -5.92 -11.53 13.99
C PHE A 85 -5.47 -12.92 13.55
N ARG A 86 -5.02 -13.74 14.52
CA ARG A 86 -4.42 -15.06 14.28
C ARG A 86 -3.15 -15.04 13.41
N HIS A 87 -2.47 -13.90 13.37
CA HIS A 87 -1.21 -13.71 12.68
C HIS A 87 -0.17 -13.12 13.65
N ALA A 88 0.88 -13.88 13.96
CA ALA A 88 1.73 -13.60 15.12
C ALA A 88 2.83 -12.54 14.88
N THR A 89 3.23 -12.33 13.63
CA THR A 89 4.50 -11.63 13.29
C THR A 89 4.34 -10.17 12.91
N GLY A 90 3.12 -9.65 12.80
CA GLY A 90 2.87 -8.34 12.22
C GLY A 90 2.84 -8.35 10.69
N ILE A 91 2.38 -7.26 10.09
CA ILE A 91 2.27 -7.11 8.64
C ILE A 91 3.54 -6.47 8.07
N GLU A 92 4.22 -7.16 7.16
CA GLU A 92 5.37 -6.62 6.45
C GLU A 92 4.93 -5.59 5.42
N ALA A 93 5.67 -4.47 5.35
CA ALA A 93 5.44 -3.41 4.38
C ALA A 93 6.76 -2.92 3.81
N LEU A 94 6.78 -2.74 2.50
CA LEU A 94 7.90 -2.16 1.76
C LEU A 94 7.41 -0.91 1.04
N SER A 95 8.09 0.22 1.29
CA SER A 95 7.83 1.47 0.58
C SER A 95 9.09 1.91 -0.15
N THR A 96 9.04 1.78 -1.48
CA THR A 96 10.14 2.14 -2.38
C THR A 96 9.99 3.54 -2.99
N GLY A 97 8.97 4.30 -2.59
CA GLY A 97 8.67 5.65 -3.13
C GLY A 97 8.16 5.69 -4.57
N ARG A 98 8.15 4.55 -5.26
CA ARG A 98 7.65 4.36 -6.63
C ARG A 98 7.30 2.89 -6.87
N TYR A 99 6.54 2.62 -7.92
CA TYR A 99 6.09 1.27 -8.28
C TYR A 99 5.32 0.55 -7.16
N GLY A 100 4.53 1.27 -6.36
CA GLY A 100 3.59 0.65 -5.42
C GLY A 100 2.66 -0.36 -6.10
N CYS A 101 2.31 -0.15 -7.37
CA CYS A 101 1.56 -1.11 -8.19
C CYS A 101 2.20 -2.49 -8.31
N SER A 102 3.53 -2.58 -8.31
CA SER A 102 4.22 -3.87 -8.35
C SER A 102 3.98 -4.69 -7.08
N ALA A 103 3.90 -4.02 -5.92
CA ALA A 103 3.70 -4.67 -4.64
C ALA A 103 2.31 -5.30 -4.55
N TRP A 104 1.24 -4.67 -5.03
CA TRP A 104 -0.09 -5.29 -5.00
C TRP A 104 -0.39 -6.22 -6.18
N VAL A 105 0.15 -5.97 -7.38
CA VAL A 105 -0.08 -6.85 -8.55
C VAL A 105 0.71 -8.15 -8.47
N ALA A 106 1.96 -8.11 -7.99
CA ALA A 106 2.83 -9.29 -7.89
C ALA A 106 3.16 -9.63 -6.44
N GLY A 107 3.59 -8.67 -5.63
CA GLY A 107 4.09 -8.91 -4.28
C GLY A 107 3.09 -9.61 -3.36
N VAL A 108 1.86 -9.12 -3.28
CA VAL A 108 0.78 -9.69 -2.44
C VAL A 108 0.47 -11.13 -2.83
N GLN A 109 0.38 -11.40 -4.13
CA GLN A 109 0.10 -12.75 -4.63
C GLN A 109 1.27 -13.71 -4.36
N GLN A 110 2.50 -13.25 -4.53
CA GLN A 110 3.71 -14.06 -4.29
C GLN A 110 3.94 -14.33 -2.81
N ALA A 111 3.71 -13.35 -1.96
CA ALA A 111 3.85 -13.48 -0.51
C ALA A 111 2.70 -14.26 0.12
N GLY A 112 1.49 -14.21 -0.47
CA GLY A 112 0.29 -14.77 0.13
C GLY A 112 -0.14 -14.05 1.43
N GLU A 113 0.40 -12.86 1.68
CA GLU A 113 0.17 -12.08 2.90
C GLU A 113 -0.33 -10.67 2.56
N CYS A 114 -1.01 -10.06 3.52
CA CYS A 114 -1.46 -8.67 3.39
C CYS A 114 -0.25 -7.73 3.47
N THR A 115 -0.37 -6.53 2.90
CA THR A 115 0.65 -5.47 3.05
C THR A 115 0.01 -4.09 2.94
N TYR A 116 0.74 -3.05 3.31
CA TYR A 116 0.31 -1.66 3.20
C TYR A 116 1.42 -0.78 2.65
N MET A 117 1.04 0.30 1.97
CA MET A 117 1.99 1.16 1.26
C MET A 117 1.63 2.64 1.41
N VAL A 118 2.64 3.49 1.26
CA VAL A 118 2.46 4.92 1.02
C VAL A 118 2.29 5.12 -0.49
N PRO A 119 1.15 5.63 -0.98
CA PRO A 119 0.90 5.78 -2.41
C PRO A 119 1.91 6.72 -3.08
N GLY A 120 2.48 6.24 -4.18
CA GLY A 120 3.48 6.95 -4.96
C GLY A 120 2.88 7.99 -5.92
N PRO A 121 3.73 8.73 -6.67
CA PRO A 121 3.27 9.79 -7.58
C PRO A 121 2.31 9.27 -8.66
N GLY A 122 2.52 8.04 -9.17
CA GLY A 122 1.63 7.45 -10.17
C GLY A 122 0.20 7.23 -9.67
N GLU A 123 0.03 6.75 -8.44
CA GLU A 123 -1.30 6.57 -7.85
C GLU A 123 -2.01 7.91 -7.61
N ARG A 124 -1.25 8.95 -7.24
CA ARG A 124 -1.78 10.30 -7.04
C ARG A 124 -2.23 10.93 -8.36
N VAL A 125 -1.35 10.92 -9.36
CA VAL A 125 -1.58 11.59 -10.65
C VAL A 125 -2.58 10.83 -11.51
N PHE A 126 -2.52 9.50 -11.57
CA PHE A 126 -3.32 8.71 -12.49
C PHE A 126 -4.56 8.08 -11.86
N ALA A 127 -4.52 7.73 -10.56
CA ALA A 127 -5.64 7.11 -9.86
C ALA A 127 -6.38 8.08 -8.91
N GLY A 128 -5.88 9.31 -8.74
CA GLY A 128 -6.52 10.33 -7.90
C GLY A 128 -6.40 10.07 -6.40
N THR A 129 -5.42 9.26 -5.97
CA THR A 129 -5.17 9.00 -4.54
C THR A 129 -4.77 10.29 -3.82
N GLN A 130 -5.34 10.55 -2.66
CA GLN A 130 -5.18 11.79 -1.91
C GLN A 130 -3.93 11.80 -1.00
N ASP A 131 -3.46 12.98 -0.62
CA ASP A 131 -2.27 13.19 0.25
C ASP A 131 -2.38 12.58 1.64
N HIS A 132 -3.61 12.39 2.10
CA HIS A 132 -3.91 11.78 3.39
C HIS A 132 -4.28 10.30 3.27
N GLU A 133 -4.20 9.69 2.09
CA GLU A 133 -4.53 8.28 1.88
C GLU A 133 -3.28 7.39 1.90
N MET A 134 -3.48 6.18 2.42
CA MET A 134 -2.62 5.02 2.37
C MET A 134 -3.37 3.88 1.67
N SER A 135 -2.63 2.92 1.11
CA SER A 135 -3.23 1.72 0.52
C SER A 135 -2.92 0.47 1.35
N PHE A 136 -3.87 -0.47 1.36
CA PHE A 136 -3.76 -1.77 2.01
C PHE A 136 -4.23 -2.85 1.04
N ALA A 137 -3.40 -3.84 0.79
CA ALA A 137 -3.68 -4.90 -0.17
C ALA A 137 -3.89 -6.24 0.53
N ILE A 138 -4.89 -6.97 0.07
CA ILE A 138 -5.39 -8.20 0.69
C ILE A 138 -5.45 -9.28 -0.38
N PRO A 139 -4.76 -10.42 -0.24
CA PRO A 139 -4.98 -11.57 -1.12
C PRO A 139 -6.32 -12.25 -0.80
N SER A 140 -7.01 -12.78 -1.80
CA SER A 140 -8.33 -13.41 -1.69
C SER A 140 -8.40 -14.45 -0.56
N ALA A 141 -7.37 -15.27 -0.42
CA ALA A 141 -7.23 -16.28 0.63
C ALA A 141 -7.29 -15.73 2.08
N LYS A 142 -7.14 -14.41 2.28
CA LYS A 142 -7.15 -13.75 3.60
C LYS A 142 -8.44 -12.97 3.87
N PHE A 143 -9.39 -12.89 2.94
CA PHE A 143 -10.63 -12.10 3.09
C PHE A 143 -11.41 -12.51 4.35
N ASP A 144 -11.68 -13.80 4.51
CA ASP A 144 -12.41 -14.31 5.67
C ASP A 144 -11.69 -14.01 6.99
N ASN A 145 -10.37 -14.16 7.03
CA ASN A 145 -9.58 -13.90 8.24
C ASN A 145 -9.61 -12.41 8.61
N ILE A 146 -9.51 -11.51 7.63
CA ILE A 146 -9.63 -10.07 7.88
C ILE A 146 -11.02 -9.73 8.41
N ILE A 147 -12.08 -10.23 7.78
CA ILE A 147 -13.45 -9.95 8.23
C ILE A 147 -13.66 -10.45 9.66
N ALA A 148 -13.20 -11.67 9.96
CA ALA A 148 -13.24 -12.21 11.32
C ALA A 148 -12.42 -11.37 12.30
N GLY A 149 -11.22 -10.93 11.90
CA GLY A 149 -10.35 -10.09 12.70
C GLY A 149 -10.92 -8.71 13.00
N LEU A 150 -11.50 -8.05 12.00
CA LEU A 150 -12.19 -6.77 12.16
C LEU A 150 -13.36 -6.88 13.15
N ASN A 151 -14.17 -7.93 13.02
CA ASN A 151 -15.27 -8.20 13.95
C ASN A 151 -14.75 -8.51 15.36
N TYR A 152 -13.68 -9.29 15.48
CA TYR A 152 -13.05 -9.60 16.76
C TYR A 152 -12.52 -8.34 17.45
N VAL A 153 -11.70 -7.54 16.77
CA VAL A 153 -11.13 -6.29 17.29
C VAL A 153 -12.25 -5.34 17.72
N ARG A 154 -13.28 -5.17 16.88
CA ARG A 154 -14.47 -4.37 17.22
C ARG A 154 -15.16 -4.86 18.49
N SER A 155 -15.29 -6.17 18.68
CA SER A 155 -15.93 -6.77 19.86
C SER A 155 -15.16 -6.54 21.16
N ARG A 156 -13.82 -6.37 21.09
CA ARG A 156 -12.98 -6.09 22.27
C ARG A 156 -13.13 -4.66 22.77
N GLY A 157 -13.57 -3.72 21.93
CA GLY A 157 -13.90 -2.35 22.32
C GLY A 157 -12.73 -1.42 22.68
N ALA A 158 -11.50 -1.92 22.81
CA ALA A 158 -10.33 -1.13 23.19
C ALA A 158 -9.90 -0.11 22.11
N PHE A 159 -10.00 -0.49 20.84
CA PHE A 159 -9.71 0.37 19.70
C PHE A 159 -10.96 0.53 18.83
N ARG A 160 -11.26 1.77 18.43
CA ARG A 160 -12.32 2.12 17.49
C ARG A 160 -11.79 3.17 16.53
N TYR A 161 -12.25 3.10 15.28
CA TYR A 161 -12.15 4.20 14.34
C TYR A 161 -13.44 5.02 14.38
N PRO A 162 -13.39 6.36 14.47
CA PRO A 162 -12.16 7.18 14.58
C PRO A 162 -11.44 6.99 15.92
N VAL A 163 -10.10 7.08 15.90
CA VAL A 163 -9.25 6.91 17.08
C VAL A 163 -9.52 8.08 18.05
N PRO A 164 -9.92 7.81 19.31
CA PRO A 164 -10.19 8.88 20.27
C PRO A 164 -8.91 9.62 20.62
N ASN A 165 -8.92 10.94 20.48
CA ASN A 165 -7.82 11.80 20.94
C ASN A 165 -8.01 12.10 22.43
N LEU A 166 -7.44 11.26 23.30
CA LEU A 166 -7.57 11.43 24.75
C LEU A 166 -6.74 12.61 25.30
N SER A 167 -5.92 13.27 24.48
CA SER A 167 -5.16 14.46 24.90
C SER A 167 -6.07 15.60 25.35
N PHE A 168 -7.33 15.65 24.88
CA PHE A 168 -8.32 16.61 25.39
C PHE A 168 -8.69 16.40 26.87
N LEU A 169 -8.42 15.21 27.43
CA LEU A 169 -8.63 14.92 28.85
C LEU A 169 -7.40 15.28 29.70
N SER A 170 -6.27 15.65 29.07
CA SER A 170 -5.05 16.00 29.78
C SER A 170 -5.07 17.45 30.23
N GLU A 171 -4.58 17.71 31.45
CA GLU A 171 -4.33 19.07 31.91
C GLU A 171 -3.09 19.63 31.19
N PRO A 172 -3.21 20.73 30.42
CA PRO A 172 -2.07 21.28 29.70
C PRO A 172 -1.06 21.84 30.69
N ARG A 173 0.22 21.44 30.57
CA ARG A 173 1.32 22.09 31.29
C ARG A 173 1.65 23.41 30.62
N ILE A 174 0.91 24.45 30.97
CA ILE A 174 1.11 25.80 30.44
C ILE A 174 2.43 26.36 31.02
N PRO A 175 3.33 26.92 30.18
CA PRO A 175 4.55 27.55 30.69
C PRO A 175 4.25 28.72 31.62
N ALA A 176 5.02 28.86 32.70
CA ALA A 176 4.77 29.82 33.78
C ALA A 176 4.56 31.28 33.31
N LYS A 177 5.23 31.70 32.22
CA LYS A 177 5.10 33.04 31.63
C LYS A 177 3.70 33.36 31.11
N TYR A 178 2.90 32.37 30.68
CA TYR A 178 1.54 32.61 30.19
C TYR A 178 0.58 33.02 31.31
N HIS A 179 0.79 32.55 32.54
CA HIS A 179 -0.01 32.96 33.69
C HIS A 179 0.20 34.45 34.06
N GLN A 180 1.27 35.06 33.57
CA GLN A 180 1.58 36.47 33.80
C GLN A 180 0.84 37.40 32.81
N ILE A 181 0.21 36.86 31.76
CA ILE A 181 -0.49 37.61 30.70
C ILE A 181 -1.99 37.70 31.00
N ILE A 182 -2.51 36.97 31.99
CA ILE A 182 -3.91 37.08 32.41
C ILE A 182 -4.10 38.49 32.98
N ALA A 183 -4.92 39.30 32.30
CA ALA A 183 -5.27 40.64 32.72
C ALA A 183 -5.78 40.61 34.17
N GLN A 184 -5.14 41.39 35.04
CA GLN A 184 -5.68 41.65 36.37
C GLN A 184 -7.05 42.34 36.24
N PRO A 185 -8.00 42.06 37.15
CA PRO A 185 -9.39 42.53 37.08
C PRO A 185 -9.52 44.05 36.98
#